data_AF-A0A7V2TUC5-F1
#
_entry.id   AF-A0A7V2TUC5-F1
#
_cell.length_a   1.000
_cell.length_b   1.000
_cell.length_c   1.000
_cell.angle_alpha   90.00
_cell.angle_beta   90.00
_cell.angle_gamma   90.00
#
_symmetry.space_group_name_H-M   'P 1'
#
loop_
_entity.id
_entity.type
_entity.pdbx_description
1 polymer ?
#
loop_
_entity_poly.entity_id
_entity_poly.type
_entity_poly.pdbx_seq_one_letter_code
_entity_poly.pdbx_strand_id
1 'polypeptide(L)' 'MGKKVTVDCDVGVDDALALFLAFRSPELEVMAVTGVNGNVSLDRVMVNIRTVLSL' A
#
# COMPACT_ATOMS: atom_id res chain seq x y z
N MET A 1 -12.12 -17.34 2.38
CA MET A 1 -11.81 -16.32 1.36
C MET A 1 -11.57 -15.03 2.11
N GLY A 2 -10.45 -14.34 1.87
CA GLY A 2 -10.15 -13.06 2.53
C GLY A 2 -11.14 -11.97 2.13
N LYS A 3 -11.25 -10.92 2.95
CA LYS A 3 -12.01 -9.72 2.62
C LYS A 3 -11.29 -8.96 1.51
N LYS A 4 -11.99 -8.73 0.40
CA LYS A 4 -11.48 -7.93 -0.71
C LYS A 4 -11.36 -6.47 -0.31
N VAL A 5 -10.18 -5.89 -0.51
CA VAL A 5 -9.89 -4.51 -0.14
C VAL A 5 -9.11 -3.79 -1.25
N THR A 6 -9.36 -2.49 -1.37
CA THR A 6 -8.53 -1.53 -2.09
C THR A 6 -7.93 -0.58 -1.07
N VAL A 7 -6.64 -0.29 -1.20
CA VAL A 7 -5.91 0.59 -0.27
C VAL A 7 -5.50 1.85 -1.01
N ASP A 8 -5.86 3.02 -0.46
CA ASP A 8 -5.41 4.33 -0.94
C ASP A 8 -4.53 4.95 0.14
N CYS A 9 -3.29 5.33 -0.20
CA CYS A 9 -2.33 5.86 0.77
C CYS A 9 -1.31 6.82 0.15
N ASP A 10 -0.66 7.63 0.99
CA ASP A 10 0.43 8.55 0.60
C ASP A 10 1.83 8.00 0.91
N VAL A 11 1.90 6.71 1.25
CA VAL A 11 3.10 5.90 1.50
C VAL A 11 4.18 6.60 2.33
N GLY A 12 3.81 6.92 3.58
CA GLY A 12 4.72 7.08 4.69
C GLY A 12 5.32 5.75 5.17
N VAL A 13 6.08 5.80 6.27
CA VAL A 13 6.74 4.61 6.85
C VAL A 13 5.71 3.61 7.40
N ASP A 14 4.67 4.14 8.04
CA ASP A 14 3.56 3.38 8.60
C ASP A 14 2.67 2.76 7.52
N ASP A 15 2.39 3.48 6.43
CA ASP A 15 1.69 2.92 5.27
C ASP A 15 2.45 1.75 4.63
N ALA A 16 3.78 1.90 4.49
CA ALA A 16 4.62 0.83 3.95
C ALA A 16 4.50 -0.45 4.81
N LEU A 17 4.55 -0.31 6.15
CA LEU A 17 4.34 -1.41 7.07
C LEU A 17 2.92 -1.99 6.96
N ALA A 18 1.90 -1.13 6.86
CA ALA A 18 0.51 -1.56 6.70
C ALA A 18 0.29 -2.35 5.41
N LEU A 19 0.90 -1.92 4.30
CA LEU A 19 0.88 -2.66 3.03
C LEU A 19 1.56 -4.02 3.19
N PHE A 20 2.73 -4.10 3.82
CA PHE A 20 3.38 -5.40 4.08
C PHE A 20 2.47 -6.35 4.88
N LEU A 21 1.85 -5.86 5.95
CA LEU A 21 0.94 -6.66 6.77
C LEU A 21 -0.31 -7.07 5.98
N ALA A 22 -0.87 -6.18 5.17
CA ALA A 22 -2.05 -6.46 4.37
C ALA A 22 -1.80 -7.56 3.33
N PHE A 23 -0.67 -7.53 2.60
CA PHE A 23 -0.32 -8.56 1.62
C PHE A 23 0.07 -9.90 2.25
N ARG A 24 0.46 -9.92 3.54
CA ARG A 24 0.77 -11.15 4.27
C ARG A 24 -0.40 -11.70 5.09
N SER A 25 -1.49 -10.95 5.22
CA SER A 25 -2.65 -11.38 5.98
C SER A 25 -3.54 -12.32 5.16
N PRO A 26 -3.84 -13.54 5.64
CA PRO A 26 -4.80 -14.43 4.97
C PRO A 26 -6.26 -13.93 5.09
N GLU A 27 -6.51 -12.94 5.96
CA GLU A 27 -7.83 -12.32 6.15
C GLU A 27 -8.16 -11.29 5.07
N LEU A 28 -7.16 -10.84 4.30
CA LEU A 28 -7.31 -9.81 3.28
C LEU A 28 -6.93 -10.32 1.89
N GLU A 29 -7.68 -9.87 0.89
CA GLU A 29 -7.36 -10.04 -0.52
C GLU A 29 -7.20 -8.64 -1.11
N VAL A 30 -5.94 -8.17 -1.21
CA VAL A 30 -5.64 -6.83 -1.72
C VAL A 30 -5.82 -6.82 -3.24
N MET A 31 -6.84 -6.12 -3.70
CA MET A 31 -7.20 -6.06 -5.12
C MET A 31 -6.44 -4.98 -5.87
N ALA A 32 -6.16 -3.87 -5.20
CA ALA A 32 -5.46 -2.73 -5.77
C ALA A 32 -4.85 -1.85 -4.67
N VAL A 33 -3.79 -1.14 -5.03
CA VAL A 33 -3.19 -0.06 -4.24
C VAL A 33 -3.17 1.20 -5.09
N THR A 34 -3.73 2.29 -4.59
CA THR A 34 -3.73 3.62 -5.21
C THR A 34 -2.95 4.60 -4.36
N GLY A 35 -2.38 5.61 -5.01
CA GLY A 35 -1.56 6.63 -4.37
C GLY A 35 -2.25 7.98 -4.35
N VAL A 36 -2.23 8.66 -3.21
CA VAL A 36 -2.70 10.04 -3.03
C VAL A 36 -1.55 10.93 -2.56
N ASN A 37 -1.53 12.19 -2.95
CA ASN A 37 -0.51 13.14 -2.50
C ASN A 37 -0.67 13.45 -1.00
N GLY A 38 0.42 13.53 -0.24
CA GLY A 38 0.34 13.77 1.21
C GLY A 38 1.71 13.92 1.87
N ASN A 39 2.07 13.00 2.76
CA ASN A 39 3.35 12.92 3.48
C ASN A 39 4.57 13.11 2.56
N VAL A 40 4.48 12.59 1.34
CA VAL A 40 5.43 12.84 0.26
C VAL A 40 4.69 13.23 -1.01
N SER A 41 5.42 13.82 -1.97
CA SER A 41 4.85 14.17 -3.26
C SER A 41 4.31 12.93 -3.98
N LEU A 42 3.24 13.10 -4.77
CA LEU A 42 2.62 12.00 -5.52
C LEU A 42 3.62 11.17 -6.34
N ASP A 43 4.60 11.81 -6.98
CA ASP A 43 5.66 11.09 -7.71
C ASP A 43 6.45 10.15 -6.79
N ARG A 44 6.76 10.59 -5.57
CA ARG A 44 7.44 9.77 -4.56
C ARG A 44 6.52 8.71 -3.98
N VAL A 45 5.23 8.98 -3.79
CA VAL A 45 4.23 7.96 -3.42
C VAL A 45 4.26 6.80 -4.41
N MET A 46 4.21 7.10 -5.72
CA MET A 46 4.21 6.05 -6.76
C MET A 46 5.51 5.23 -6.77
N VAL A 47 6.66 5.86 -6.49
CA VAL A 47 7.93 5.15 -6.32
C VAL A 47 7.92 4.27 -5.07
N ASN A 48 7.41 4.79 -3.94
CA ASN A 48 7.35 4.04 -2.69
C ASN A 48 6.40 2.84 -2.78
N ILE A 49 5.21 2.99 -3.39
CA ILE A 49 4.28 1.87 -3.65
C ILE A 49 5.02 0.76 -4.40
N ARG A 50 5.66 1.08 -5.52
CA ARG A 50 6.39 0.09 -6.34
C ARG A 50 7.50 -0.59 -5.55
N THR A 51 8.21 0.17 -4.72
CA THR A 51 9.30 -0.35 -3.91
C THR A 51 8.78 -1.35 -2.88
N VAL A 52 7.77 -0.97 -2.10
CA VAL A 52 7.15 -1.84 -1.08
C VAL A 52 6.57 -3.11 -1.70
N LEU A 53 5.86 -3.00 -2.82
CA LEU A 53 5.25 -4.16 -3.48
C LEU A 53 6.24 -5.07 -4.23
N SER A 54 7.49 -4.65 -4.40
CA SER A 54 8.54 -5.44 -5.03
C SER A 54 9.36 -6.30 -4.06
N LEU A 55 9.12 -6.15 -2.74
CA LEU A 55 9.81 -6.82 -1.64
C LEU A 55 9.05 -8.07 -1.16
#